data_AF-A0A929VCM0-F1
#
_entry.id   AF-A0A929VCM0-F1
#
_cell.length_a   1.000
_cell.length_b   1.000
_cell.length_c   1.000
_cell.angle_alpha   90.00
_cell.angle_beta   90.00
_cell.angle_gamma   90.00
#
_symmetry.space_group_name_H-M   'P 1'
#
loop_
_entity.id
_entity.type
_entity.pdbx_description
1 polymer ?
#
loop_
_entity_poly.entity_id
_entity_poly.type
_entity_poly.pdbx_seq_one_letter_code
_entity_poly.pdbx_strand_id
1 'polypeptide(L)'
;VFLFGGEAKFIVENGLQSLGAMMQNFISLSTTTDPLRQTHFPQNWTIYYWAYWMVWCVAAPFFIGSISRGRTIRQVIGGGYLFGVGSTLVSFLVLGGYGQALEYKKVADFLTPFQDGADLYRMILKMMETLPFSSLFLLITLLCMICFYATSFDSIAYTAACYSYRRLEEGAKPRKRVIFLWCLLLIVLPIALVFSDSSMQQIQSVSIIFAFPIGIILLLVIYSFLKDARLVISSHI
;
A
#
# COMPACT_ATOMS: atom_id res chain seq x y z
N VAL A 1 -0.73 20.39 4.92
CA VAL A 1 0.42 20.22 4.00
C VAL A 1 0.27 21.07 2.75
N PHE A 2 -0.58 20.73 1.78
CA PHE A 2 -0.66 21.47 0.51
C PHE A 2 -0.97 22.97 0.67
N LEU A 3 -2.06 23.32 1.36
CA LEU A 3 -2.47 24.72 1.54
C LEU A 3 -1.68 25.45 2.63
N PHE A 4 -1.53 24.81 3.79
CA PHE A 4 -0.95 25.44 4.98
C PHE A 4 0.57 25.28 5.11
N GLY A 5 1.21 24.47 4.26
CA GLY A 5 2.65 24.22 4.32
C GLY A 5 3.51 25.25 3.60
N GLY A 6 2.91 26.23 2.90
CA GLY A 6 3.66 27.29 2.20
C GLY A 6 4.34 26.87 0.89
N GLU A 7 4.27 25.58 0.53
CA GLU A 7 5.03 25.00 -0.60
C GLU A 7 4.16 24.55 -1.78
N ALA A 8 2.90 25.00 -1.84
CA ALA A 8 1.93 24.58 -2.87
C ALA A 8 2.46 24.75 -4.30
N LYS A 9 3.13 25.88 -4.59
CA LYS A 9 3.69 26.15 -5.93
C LYS A 9 4.74 25.10 -6.31
N PHE A 10 5.70 24.85 -5.43
CA PHE A 10 6.75 23.87 -5.65
C PHE A 10 6.15 22.47 -5.85
N ILE A 11 5.18 22.08 -5.02
CA ILE A 11 4.51 20.77 -5.12
C ILE A 11 3.87 20.57 -6.49
N VAL A 12 3.18 21.58 -7.02
CA VAL A 12 2.52 21.49 -8.34
C VAL A 12 3.53 21.42 -9.47
N GLU A 13 4.53 22.32 -9.47
CA GLU A 13 5.56 22.37 -10.51
C GLU A 13 6.40 21.08 -10.54
N ASN A 14 6.90 20.65 -9.37
CA ASN A 14 7.65 19.40 -9.22
C ASN A 14 6.79 18.18 -9.54
N GLY A 15 5.49 18.22 -9.21
CA GLY A 15 4.58 17.11 -9.49
C GLY A 15 4.35 16.90 -10.99
N LEU A 16 4.15 17.97 -11.75
CA LEU A 16 4.05 17.90 -13.21
C LEU A 16 5.34 17.36 -13.83
N GLN A 17 6.49 17.83 -13.35
CA GLN A 17 7.80 17.34 -13.81
C GLN A 17 8.00 15.86 -13.46
N SER A 18 7.63 15.44 -12.25
CA SER A 18 7.75 14.06 -11.78
C SER A 18 6.89 13.10 -12.58
N LEU A 19 5.68 13.51 -12.98
CA LEU A 19 4.83 12.72 -13.88
C LEU A 19 5.48 12.55 -15.26
N GLY A 20 6.04 13.61 -15.83
CA GLY A 20 6.80 13.54 -17.08
C GLY A 20 7.99 12.58 -16.99
N ALA A 21 8.78 12.71 -15.92
CA ALA A 21 9.93 11.85 -15.67
C ALA A 21 9.53 10.38 -15.46
N MET A 22 8.43 10.10 -14.74
CA MET A 22 7.90 8.75 -14.55
C MET A 22 7.52 8.12 -15.89
N MET A 23 6.78 8.84 -16.74
CA MET A 23 6.38 8.34 -18.05
C MET A 23 7.59 8.07 -18.95
N GLN A 24 8.56 8.98 -18.98
CA GLN A 24 9.77 8.83 -19.79
C GLN A 24 10.61 7.62 -19.37
N ASN A 25 10.75 7.39 -18.05
CA ASN A 25 11.61 6.34 -17.51
C ASN A 25 10.86 5.03 -17.23
N PHE A 26 9.56 4.94 -17.54
CA PHE A 26 8.71 3.82 -17.15
C PHE A 26 9.26 2.46 -17.58
N ILE A 27 9.63 2.32 -18.85
CA ILE A 27 10.14 1.05 -19.40
C ILE A 27 11.48 0.67 -18.75
N SER A 28 12.39 1.64 -18.59
CA SER A 28 13.69 1.41 -17.95
C SER A 28 13.52 0.99 -16.49
N LEU A 29 12.71 1.70 -15.71
CA LEU A 29 12.44 1.36 -14.31
C LEU A 29 11.74 0.00 -14.18
N SER A 30 10.90 -0.37 -15.15
CA SER A 30 10.20 -1.66 -15.17
C SER A 30 11.13 -2.84 -15.45
N THR A 31 12.26 -2.63 -16.14
CA THR A 31 13.18 -3.70 -16.53
C THR A 31 14.52 -3.67 -15.79
N THR A 32 14.76 -2.66 -14.96
CA THR A 32 16.01 -2.53 -14.21
C THR A 32 16.10 -3.61 -13.12
N THR A 33 17.13 -4.45 -13.21
CA THR A 33 17.35 -5.56 -12.26
C THR A 33 18.59 -5.40 -11.41
N ASP A 34 19.47 -4.43 -11.70
CA ASP A 34 20.79 -4.25 -11.06
C ASP A 34 21.54 -5.60 -10.95
N PRO A 35 22.01 -6.17 -12.08
CA PRO A 35 22.54 -7.53 -12.09
C PRO A 35 23.82 -7.68 -11.27
N LEU A 36 24.63 -6.62 -11.20
CA LEU A 36 25.84 -6.57 -10.38
C LEU A 36 25.57 -6.24 -8.91
N ARG A 37 24.32 -5.94 -8.54
CA ARG A 37 23.89 -5.60 -7.17
C ARG A 37 24.74 -4.50 -6.56
N GLN A 38 25.07 -3.48 -7.35
CA GLN A 38 25.88 -2.37 -6.85
C GLN A 38 25.06 -1.42 -5.97
N THR A 39 23.78 -1.23 -6.30
CA THR A 39 22.87 -0.32 -5.59
C THR A 39 21.86 -1.05 -4.73
N HIS A 40 21.55 -2.31 -5.06
CA HIS A 40 20.46 -3.09 -4.48
C HIS A 40 19.07 -2.42 -4.57
N PHE A 41 18.91 -1.37 -5.37
CA PHE A 41 17.69 -0.58 -5.42
C PHE A 41 16.47 -1.40 -5.89
N PRO A 42 16.54 -2.15 -7.01
CA PRO A 42 15.40 -2.94 -7.46
C PRO A 42 15.01 -4.03 -6.45
N GLN A 43 15.95 -4.56 -5.69
CA GLN A 43 15.70 -5.62 -4.71
C GLN A 43 15.00 -5.07 -3.46
N ASN A 44 15.53 -3.98 -2.92
CA ASN A 44 15.08 -3.42 -1.66
C ASN A 44 13.74 -2.68 -1.81
N TRP A 45 13.46 -2.15 -3.01
CA TRP A 45 12.26 -1.34 -3.25
C TRP A 45 11.32 -1.98 -4.26
N THR A 46 11.74 -2.13 -5.52
CA THR A 46 10.84 -2.57 -6.60
C THR A 46 10.27 -3.96 -6.35
N ILE A 47 11.13 -4.96 -6.09
CA ILE A 47 10.73 -6.35 -5.83
C ILE A 47 9.93 -6.45 -4.53
N TYR A 48 10.35 -5.73 -3.48
CA TYR A 48 9.62 -5.68 -2.22
C TYR A 48 8.20 -5.14 -2.40
N TYR A 49 8.01 -4.01 -3.08
CA TYR A 49 6.67 -3.45 -3.29
C TYR A 49 5.81 -4.34 -4.19
N TRP A 50 6.37 -4.98 -5.23
CA TRP A 50 5.64 -5.99 -6.00
C TRP A 50 5.18 -7.16 -5.12
N ALA A 51 6.06 -7.67 -4.26
CA ALA A 51 5.71 -8.72 -3.31
C ALA A 51 4.60 -8.28 -2.35
N TYR A 52 4.73 -7.09 -1.79
CA TYR A 52 3.74 -6.49 -0.90
C TYR A 52 2.37 -6.41 -1.59
N TRP A 53 2.28 -5.83 -2.79
CA TRP A 53 1.01 -5.70 -3.51
C TRP A 53 0.40 -7.04 -3.91
N MET A 54 1.21 -8.04 -4.28
CA MET A 54 0.71 -9.39 -4.58
C MET A 54 0.02 -10.04 -3.37
N VAL A 55 0.55 -9.86 -2.16
CA VAL A 55 -0.09 -10.36 -0.92
C VAL A 55 -1.44 -9.68 -0.72
N TRP A 56 -1.53 -8.38 -0.95
CA TRP A 56 -2.79 -7.63 -0.82
C TRP A 56 -3.86 -8.02 -1.85
N CYS A 57 -3.47 -8.56 -3.01
CA CYS A 57 -4.41 -9.08 -4.02
C CYS A 57 -5.23 -10.28 -3.52
N VAL A 58 -4.89 -10.91 -2.40
CA VAL A 58 -5.72 -11.99 -1.82
C VAL A 58 -6.96 -11.44 -1.14
N ALA A 59 -6.85 -10.32 -0.42
CA ALA A 59 -7.95 -9.76 0.38
C ALA A 59 -8.70 -8.63 -0.32
N ALA A 60 -7.98 -7.74 -1.02
CA ALA A 60 -8.55 -6.53 -1.61
C ALA A 60 -9.71 -6.81 -2.61
N PRO A 61 -9.66 -7.86 -3.47
CA PRO A 61 -10.76 -8.15 -4.38
C PRO A 61 -12.08 -8.51 -3.69
N PHE A 62 -12.04 -9.13 -2.50
CA PHE A 62 -13.26 -9.45 -1.75
C PHE A 62 -13.96 -8.18 -1.25
N PHE A 63 -13.17 -7.25 -0.73
CA PHE A 63 -13.69 -5.94 -0.34
C PHE A 63 -14.29 -5.22 -1.54
N ILE A 64 -13.52 -5.08 -2.63
CA ILE A 64 -13.98 -4.41 -3.86
C ILE A 64 -15.23 -5.10 -4.42
N GLY A 65 -15.27 -6.43 -4.47
CA GLY A 65 -16.42 -7.22 -4.93
C GLY A 65 -17.67 -6.98 -4.06
N SER A 66 -17.51 -6.96 -2.74
CA SER A 66 -18.63 -6.78 -1.80
C SER A 66 -19.33 -5.42 -1.94
N ILE A 67 -18.57 -4.36 -2.23
CA ILE A 67 -19.09 -2.99 -2.41
C ILE A 67 -19.43 -2.65 -3.87
N SER A 68 -19.20 -3.58 -4.81
CA SER A 68 -19.39 -3.36 -6.25
C SER A 68 -20.63 -4.03 -6.83
N ARG A 69 -21.52 -4.56 -5.98
CA ARG A 69 -22.78 -5.18 -6.41
C ARG A 69 -23.62 -4.18 -7.24
N GLY A 70 -24.05 -4.60 -8.43
CA GLY A 70 -24.87 -3.78 -9.34
C GLY A 70 -24.09 -2.80 -10.21
N ARG A 71 -22.75 -2.78 -10.15
CA ARG A 71 -21.90 -1.96 -11.04
C ARG A 71 -21.44 -2.76 -12.25
N THR A 72 -21.19 -2.07 -13.38
CA THR A 72 -20.57 -2.70 -14.54
C THR A 72 -19.08 -2.94 -14.32
N ILE A 73 -18.51 -3.96 -14.95
CA ILE A 73 -17.06 -4.28 -14.86
C ILE A 73 -16.21 -3.04 -15.21
N ARG A 74 -16.60 -2.28 -16.24
CA ARG A 74 -15.90 -1.06 -16.66
C ARG A 74 -15.91 0.02 -15.58
N GLN A 75 -17.03 0.21 -14.87
CA GLN A 75 -17.12 1.16 -13.76
C GLN A 75 -16.25 0.75 -12.57
N VAL A 76 -16.22 -0.54 -12.25
CA VAL A 76 -15.40 -1.07 -11.14
C VAL A 76 -13.92 -0.89 -11.44
N ILE A 77 -13.47 -1.27 -12.64
CA ILE A 77 -12.07 -1.13 -13.06
C ILE A 77 -11.68 0.35 -13.17
N GLY A 78 -12.47 1.16 -13.88
CA GLY A 78 -12.18 2.58 -14.09
C GLY A 78 -12.18 3.38 -12.79
N GLY A 79 -13.16 3.13 -11.91
CA GLY A 79 -13.21 3.74 -10.57
C GLY A 79 -12.03 3.30 -9.70
N GLY A 80 -11.67 2.02 -9.73
CA GLY A 80 -10.51 1.49 -9.01
C GLY A 80 -9.20 2.16 -9.43
N TYR A 81 -8.95 2.31 -10.73
CA TYR A 81 -7.77 3.03 -11.22
C TYR A 81 -7.80 4.51 -10.84
N LEU A 82 -8.93 5.20 -11.09
CA LEU A 82 -9.02 6.64 -10.86
C LEU A 82 -8.79 6.99 -9.39
N PHE A 83 -9.50 6.32 -8.48
CA PHE A 83 -9.38 6.62 -7.06
C PHE A 83 -8.12 6.03 -6.45
N GLY A 84 -7.75 4.78 -6.78
CA GLY A 84 -6.58 4.11 -6.19
C GLY A 84 -5.24 4.70 -6.66
N VAL A 85 -5.06 4.82 -7.98
CA VAL A 85 -3.84 5.45 -8.53
C VAL A 85 -3.83 6.94 -8.23
N GLY A 86 -4.98 7.62 -8.41
CA GLY A 86 -5.11 9.04 -8.13
C GLY A 86 -4.78 9.41 -6.68
N SER A 87 -5.31 8.68 -5.69
CA SER A 87 -5.02 8.94 -4.28
C SER A 87 -3.54 8.71 -3.95
N THR A 88 -2.94 7.67 -4.52
CA THR A 88 -1.53 7.34 -4.31
C THR A 88 -0.64 8.44 -4.88
N LEU A 89 -0.87 8.84 -6.13
CA LEU A 89 -0.14 9.93 -6.78
C LEU A 89 -0.26 11.23 -5.99
N VAL A 90 -1.49 11.64 -5.63
CA VAL A 90 -1.71 12.86 -4.84
C VAL A 90 -0.97 12.81 -3.51
N SER A 91 -0.97 11.66 -2.82
CA SER A 91 -0.25 11.49 -1.55
C SER A 91 1.26 11.68 -1.72
N PHE A 92 1.89 11.02 -2.70
CA PHE A 92 3.32 11.16 -2.94
C PHE A 92 3.70 12.56 -3.41
N LEU A 93 2.89 13.18 -4.26
CA LEU A 93 3.12 14.54 -4.72
C LEU A 93 3.04 15.55 -3.58
N VAL A 94 1.99 15.47 -2.74
CA VAL A 94 1.79 16.43 -1.65
C VAL A 94 2.76 16.20 -0.50
N LEU A 95 2.86 14.97 0.03
CA LEU A 95 3.69 14.70 1.20
C LEU A 95 5.18 14.60 0.83
N GLY A 96 5.49 13.86 -0.23
CA GLY A 96 6.86 13.74 -0.72
C GLY A 96 7.39 15.06 -1.28
N GLY A 97 6.58 15.76 -2.08
CA GLY A 97 6.95 17.08 -2.60
C GLY A 97 7.15 18.13 -1.51
N TYR A 98 6.37 18.08 -0.42
CA TYR A 98 6.59 18.95 0.73
C TYR A 98 7.93 18.70 1.42
N GLY A 99 8.25 17.43 1.72
CA GLY A 99 9.54 17.07 2.31
C GLY A 99 10.72 17.48 1.42
N GLN A 100 10.62 17.26 0.11
CA GLN A 100 11.62 17.69 -0.87
C GLN A 100 11.77 19.22 -0.92
N ALA A 101 10.67 19.97 -0.85
CA ALA A 101 10.71 21.43 -0.87
C ALA A 101 11.50 21.99 0.33
N LEU A 102 11.23 21.46 1.52
CA LEU A 102 11.91 21.87 2.75
C LEU A 102 13.41 21.60 2.68
N GLU A 103 13.80 20.44 2.15
CA GLU A 103 15.21 20.07 1.96
C GLU A 103 15.91 20.95 0.92
N TYR A 104 15.34 21.08 -0.29
CA TYR A 104 15.96 21.85 -1.37
C TYR A 104 16.08 23.35 -1.04
N LYS A 105 15.13 23.89 -0.28
CA LYS A 105 15.17 25.27 0.20
C LYS A 105 16.01 25.44 1.48
N LYS A 106 16.59 24.36 2.01
CA LYS A 106 17.37 24.33 3.25
C LYS A 106 16.62 24.89 4.46
N VAL A 107 15.30 24.72 4.48
CA VAL A 107 14.43 25.12 5.60
C VAL A 107 14.54 24.10 6.73
N ALA A 108 14.70 22.81 6.39
CA ALA A 108 14.97 21.72 7.31
C ALA A 108 15.96 20.75 6.66
N ASP A 109 16.85 20.17 7.47
CA ASP A 109 17.82 19.15 7.04
C ASP A 109 17.34 17.77 7.51
N PHE A 110 16.93 16.96 6.55
CA PHE A 110 16.53 15.57 6.72
C PHE A 110 17.63 14.60 6.26
N LEU A 111 18.56 15.03 5.41
CA LEU A 111 19.60 14.12 4.90
C LEU A 111 20.66 13.80 5.95
N THR A 112 21.14 14.79 6.69
CA THR A 112 22.23 14.58 7.67
C THR A 112 21.80 13.62 8.79
N PRO A 113 20.66 13.81 9.48
CA PRO A 113 20.28 12.89 10.54
C PRO A 113 19.92 11.50 9.99
N PHE A 114 19.42 11.39 8.75
CA PHE A 114 19.17 10.10 8.13
C PHE A 114 20.47 9.32 7.89
N GLN A 115 21.53 10.01 7.43
CA GLN A 115 22.87 9.42 7.27
C GLN A 115 23.49 9.02 8.61
N ASP A 116 23.21 9.78 9.67
CA ASP A 116 23.65 9.49 11.05
C ASP A 116 22.86 8.34 11.71
N GLY A 117 21.97 7.68 10.97
CA GLY A 117 21.18 6.54 11.45
C GLY A 117 19.95 6.93 12.26
N ALA A 118 19.46 8.16 12.14
CA ALA A 118 18.20 8.55 12.74
C ALA A 118 17.04 7.75 12.12
N ASP A 119 16.12 7.35 12.98
CA ASP A 119 14.95 6.58 12.59
C ASP A 119 14.02 7.36 11.65
N LEU A 120 13.47 6.67 10.65
CA LEU A 120 12.53 7.22 9.66
C LEU A 120 11.30 7.84 10.32
N TYR A 121 10.84 7.29 11.46
CA TYR A 121 9.72 7.87 12.20
C TYR A 121 10.05 9.27 12.71
N ARG A 122 11.27 9.51 13.18
CA ARG A 122 11.71 10.83 13.66
C ARG A 122 11.80 11.84 12.51
N MET A 123 12.18 11.41 11.31
CA MET A 123 12.18 12.25 10.10
C MET A 123 10.78 12.76 9.78
N ILE A 124 9.79 11.86 9.77
CA ILE A 124 8.39 12.21 9.49
C ILE A 124 7.85 13.17 10.56
N LEU A 125 8.15 12.92 11.83
CA LEU A 125 7.74 13.81 12.93
C LEU A 125 8.36 15.19 12.78
N LYS A 126 9.68 15.29 12.51
CA LYS A 126 10.35 16.58 12.25
C LYS A 126 9.72 17.32 11.07
N MET A 127 9.39 16.62 9.98
CA MET A 127 8.69 17.23 8.85
C MET A 127 7.31 17.76 9.27
N MET A 128 6.56 17.03 10.09
CA MET A 128 5.26 17.48 10.58
C MET A 128 5.36 18.67 11.54
N GLU A 129 6.44 18.77 12.33
CA GLU A 129 6.70 19.91 13.21
C GLU A 129 6.91 21.23 12.45
N THR A 130 7.34 21.17 11.19
CA THR A 130 7.49 22.37 10.34
C THR A 130 6.16 22.96 9.85
N LEU A 131 5.04 22.24 10.02
CA LEU A 131 3.70 22.74 9.65
C LEU A 131 3.15 23.69 10.73
N PRO A 132 2.39 24.73 10.34
CA PRO A 132 1.65 25.52 11.31
C PRO A 132 0.61 24.64 12.01
N PHE A 133 0.43 24.83 13.32
CA PHE A 133 -0.45 24.00 14.16
C PHE A 133 -0.08 22.50 14.17
N SER A 134 1.23 22.19 14.17
CA SER A 134 1.76 20.82 14.13
C SER A 134 1.10 19.85 15.11
N SER A 135 0.87 20.26 16.37
CA SER A 135 0.22 19.40 17.39
C SER A 135 -1.18 18.93 17.00
N LEU A 136 -1.98 19.81 16.36
CA LEU A 136 -3.32 19.44 15.88
C LEU A 136 -3.22 18.45 14.72
N PHE A 137 -2.33 18.69 13.77
CA PHE A 137 -2.11 17.79 12.63
C PHE A 137 -1.59 16.43 13.09
N LEU A 138 -0.68 16.37 14.06
CA LEU A 138 -0.19 15.14 14.66
C LEU A 138 -1.32 14.36 15.36
N LEU A 139 -2.20 15.05 16.10
CA LEU A 139 -3.37 14.42 16.73
C LEU A 139 -4.32 13.82 15.69
N ILE A 140 -4.62 14.56 14.62
CA ILE A 140 -5.48 14.07 13.53
C ILE A 140 -4.82 12.87 12.85
N THR A 141 -3.53 12.94 12.53
CA THR A 141 -2.78 11.82 11.93
C THR A 141 -2.82 10.60 12.83
N LEU A 142 -2.62 10.75 14.14
CA LEU A 142 -2.71 9.65 15.10
C LEU A 142 -4.09 8.97 15.07
N LEU A 143 -5.17 9.77 15.12
CA LEU A 143 -6.53 9.26 15.04
C LEU A 143 -6.80 8.56 13.71
N CYS A 144 -6.36 9.15 12.59
CA CYS A 144 -6.46 8.55 11.27
C CYS A 144 -5.73 7.20 11.19
N MET A 145 -4.52 7.10 11.76
CA MET A 145 -3.77 5.85 11.81
C MET A 145 -4.51 4.79 12.63
N ILE A 146 -5.03 5.13 13.81
CA ILE A 146 -5.80 4.19 14.65
C ILE A 146 -7.03 3.70 13.89
N CYS A 147 -7.82 4.61 13.30
CA CYS A 147 -8.99 4.24 12.52
C CYS A 147 -8.63 3.36 11.33
N PHE A 148 -7.61 3.73 10.55
CA PHE A 148 -7.16 2.99 9.38
C PHE A 148 -6.72 1.57 9.75
N TYR A 149 -5.88 1.41 10.78
CA TYR A 149 -5.44 0.11 11.25
C TYR A 149 -6.60 -0.72 11.79
N ALA A 150 -7.51 -0.13 12.58
CA ALA A 150 -8.68 -0.83 13.10
C ALA A 150 -9.56 -1.39 11.97
N THR A 151 -9.89 -0.58 10.96
CA THR A 151 -10.72 -1.01 9.82
C THR A 151 -10.02 -2.02 8.93
N SER A 152 -8.71 -1.86 8.71
CA SER A 152 -7.92 -2.76 7.87
C SER A 152 -7.77 -4.12 8.53
N PHE A 153 -7.48 -4.12 9.84
CA PHE A 153 -7.35 -5.33 10.63
C PHE A 153 -8.66 -6.12 10.70
N ASP A 154 -9.79 -5.45 10.93
CA ASP A 154 -11.11 -6.09 10.92
C ASP A 154 -11.42 -6.73 9.55
N SER A 155 -11.12 -6.02 8.46
CA SER A 155 -11.33 -6.51 7.09
C SER A 155 -10.49 -7.75 6.77
N ILE A 156 -9.22 -7.79 7.20
CA ILE A 156 -8.32 -8.93 6.97
C ILE A 156 -8.75 -10.12 7.83
N ALA A 157 -9.05 -9.91 9.12
CA ALA A 157 -9.50 -10.97 10.00
C ALA A 157 -10.83 -11.58 9.53
N TYR A 158 -11.75 -10.74 9.05
CA TYR A 158 -13.00 -11.18 8.43
C TYR A 158 -12.74 -12.03 7.18
N THR A 159 -11.85 -11.59 6.29
CA THR A 159 -11.52 -12.30 5.05
C THR A 159 -10.85 -13.65 5.34
N ALA A 160 -9.90 -13.69 6.28
CA ALA A 160 -9.26 -14.93 6.73
C ALA A 160 -10.28 -15.91 7.34
N ALA A 161 -11.24 -15.39 8.11
CA ALA A 161 -12.34 -16.19 8.65
C ALA A 161 -13.23 -16.77 7.53
N CYS A 162 -13.54 -16.00 6.49
CA CYS A 162 -14.27 -16.50 5.32
C CYS A 162 -13.53 -17.67 4.63
N TYR A 163 -12.21 -17.56 4.45
CA TYR A 163 -11.38 -18.62 3.88
C TYR A 163 -11.29 -19.89 4.72
N SER A 164 -11.60 -19.81 6.02
CA SER A 164 -11.59 -20.97 6.91
C SER A 164 -12.79 -21.90 6.72
N TYR A 165 -13.79 -21.50 5.94
CA TYR A 165 -14.96 -22.30 5.63
C TYR A 165 -14.84 -22.93 4.25
N ARG A 166 -15.11 -24.24 4.15
CA ARG A 166 -15.13 -24.96 2.87
C ARG A 166 -16.24 -24.48 1.92
N ARG A 167 -17.37 -24.07 2.48
CA ARG A 167 -18.49 -23.41 1.78
C ARG A 167 -19.08 -22.37 2.70
N LEU A 168 -19.23 -21.16 2.19
CA LEU A 168 -19.94 -20.07 2.84
C LEU A 168 -21.02 -19.62 1.86
N GLU A 169 -22.28 -19.69 2.27
CA GLU A 169 -23.40 -19.26 1.41
C GLU A 169 -23.30 -17.75 1.11
N GLU A 170 -23.84 -17.33 -0.03
CA GLU A 170 -23.85 -15.91 -0.40
C GLU A 170 -24.55 -15.08 0.69
N GLY A 171 -23.81 -14.11 1.26
CA GLY A 171 -24.31 -13.25 2.34
C GLY A 171 -24.21 -13.85 3.75
N ALA A 172 -23.80 -15.13 3.90
CA ALA A 172 -23.54 -15.71 5.21
C ALA A 172 -22.25 -15.13 5.81
N LYS A 173 -22.29 -14.78 7.10
CA LYS A 173 -21.13 -14.26 7.83
C LYS A 173 -20.42 -15.39 8.58
N PRO A 174 -19.07 -15.42 8.60
CA PRO A 174 -18.34 -16.37 9.43
C PRO A 174 -18.69 -16.18 10.91
N ARG A 175 -18.63 -17.26 11.69
CA ARG A 175 -18.92 -17.20 13.13
C ARG A 175 -17.93 -16.26 13.82
N LYS A 176 -18.43 -15.40 14.71
CA LYS A 176 -17.61 -14.45 15.49
C LYS A 176 -16.42 -15.10 16.21
N ARG A 177 -16.54 -16.37 16.64
CA ARG A 177 -15.45 -17.14 17.25
C ARG A 177 -14.26 -17.37 16.31
N VAL A 178 -14.52 -17.61 15.02
CA VAL A 178 -13.47 -17.83 14.01
C VAL A 178 -12.78 -16.51 13.67
N ILE A 179 -13.55 -15.42 13.54
CA ILE A 179 -13.00 -14.06 13.36
C ILE A 179 -12.10 -13.72 14.55
N PHE A 180 -12.57 -13.94 15.78
CA PHE A 180 -11.79 -13.68 16.99
C PHE A 180 -10.49 -14.49 17.06
N LEU A 181 -10.53 -15.77 16.65
CA LEU A 181 -9.32 -16.59 16.54
C LEU A 181 -8.32 -15.99 15.57
N TRP A 182 -8.76 -15.53 14.39
CA TRP A 182 -7.88 -14.86 13.43
C TRP A 182 -7.36 -13.52 13.94
N CYS A 183 -8.17 -12.73 14.63
CA CYS A 183 -7.69 -11.51 15.30
C CYS A 183 -6.54 -11.83 16.27
N LEU A 184 -6.68 -12.89 17.07
CA LEU A 184 -5.63 -13.27 18.02
C LEU A 184 -4.37 -13.76 17.30
N LEU A 185 -4.50 -14.59 16.26
CA LEU A 185 -3.34 -15.05 15.48
C LEU A 185 -2.62 -13.90 14.77
N LEU A 186 -3.38 -12.96 14.19
CA LEU A 186 -2.84 -11.83 13.44
C LEU A 186 -2.13 -10.80 14.32
N ILE A 187 -2.48 -10.69 15.62
CA ILE A 187 -1.83 -9.73 16.52
C ILE A 187 -0.58 -10.30 17.21
N VAL A 188 -0.50 -11.62 17.38
CA VAL A 188 0.66 -12.29 18.00
C VAL A 188 1.95 -12.00 17.22
N LEU A 189 1.89 -12.05 15.89
CA LEU A 189 3.07 -11.82 15.04
C LEU A 189 3.60 -10.38 15.12
N PRO A 190 2.80 -9.31 14.94
CA PRO A 190 3.23 -7.93 15.16
C PRO A 190 3.79 -7.68 16.57
N ILE A 191 3.15 -8.25 17.61
CA ILE A 191 3.67 -8.14 18.98
C ILE A 191 5.07 -8.75 19.08
N ALA A 192 5.26 -9.97 18.56
CA ALA A 192 6.57 -10.62 18.56
C ALA A 192 7.62 -9.80 17.79
N LEU A 193 7.25 -9.20 16.65
CA LEU A 193 8.16 -8.37 15.86
C LEU A 193 8.58 -7.08 16.58
N VAL A 194 7.66 -6.44 17.31
CA VAL A 194 7.96 -5.25 18.14
C VAL A 194 8.97 -5.57 19.23
N PHE A 195 8.90 -6.76 19.84
CA PHE A 195 9.85 -7.19 20.88
C PHE A 195 11.15 -7.79 20.33
N SER A 196 11.21 -8.09 19.03
CA SER A 196 12.36 -8.75 18.41
C SER A 196 13.46 -7.77 17.96
N ASP A 197 13.32 -6.46 18.20
CA ASP A 197 14.16 -5.40 17.60
C ASP A 197 14.41 -5.65 16.10
N SER A 198 13.39 -6.17 15.43
CA SER A 198 13.51 -6.66 14.06
C SER A 198 13.75 -5.50 13.11
N SER A 199 14.85 -5.55 12.36
CA SER A 199 15.16 -4.52 11.37
C SER A 199 14.17 -4.59 10.21
N MET A 200 13.89 -3.46 9.56
CA MET A 200 13.02 -3.37 8.37
C MET A 200 13.35 -4.43 7.30
N GLN A 201 14.62 -4.84 7.20
CA GLN A 201 15.09 -5.89 6.30
C GLN A 201 14.47 -7.28 6.57
N GLN A 202 14.21 -7.63 7.83
CA GLN A 202 13.60 -8.92 8.18
C GLN A 202 12.15 -8.99 7.67
N ILE A 203 11.39 -7.90 7.84
CA ILE A 203 9.99 -7.81 7.39
C ILE A 203 9.89 -7.85 5.86
N GLN A 204 10.81 -7.19 5.16
CA GLN A 204 10.87 -7.20 3.69
C GLN A 204 11.10 -8.61 3.14
N SER A 205 12.07 -9.34 3.72
CA SER A 205 12.45 -10.67 3.27
C SER A 205 11.30 -11.68 3.44
N VAL A 206 10.63 -11.66 4.59
CA VAL A 206 9.47 -12.52 4.89
C VAL A 206 8.33 -12.27 3.89
N SER A 207 8.06 -11.01 3.57
CA SER A 207 7.03 -10.62 2.61
C SER A 207 7.28 -11.20 1.21
N ILE A 208 8.54 -11.19 0.75
CA ILE A 208 8.94 -11.73 -0.56
C ILE A 208 8.73 -13.24 -0.61
N ILE A 209 9.11 -13.97 0.46
CA ILE A 209 8.95 -15.43 0.53
C ILE A 209 7.48 -15.84 0.41
N PHE A 210 6.57 -15.14 1.10
CA PHE A 210 5.13 -15.43 1.02
C PHE A 210 4.48 -14.97 -0.29
N ALA A 211 5.00 -13.93 -0.93
CA ALA A 211 4.42 -13.42 -2.17
C ALA A 211 4.62 -14.38 -3.36
N PHE A 212 5.70 -15.16 -3.38
CA PHE A 212 5.97 -16.10 -4.47
C PHE A 212 4.87 -17.16 -4.68
N PRO A 213 4.44 -17.95 -3.68
CA PRO A 213 3.34 -18.90 -3.85
C PRO A 213 2.01 -18.21 -4.16
N ILE A 214 1.77 -17.02 -3.58
CA ILE A 214 0.57 -16.22 -3.88
C ILE A 214 0.55 -15.79 -5.35
N GLY A 215 1.69 -15.44 -5.93
CA GLY A 215 1.80 -15.10 -7.35
C GLY A 215 1.29 -16.23 -8.26
N ILE A 216 1.62 -17.49 -7.94
CA ILE A 216 1.11 -18.66 -8.67
C ILE A 216 -0.42 -18.75 -8.57
N ILE A 217 -0.96 -18.56 -7.37
CA ILE A 217 -2.42 -18.56 -7.14
C ILE A 217 -3.10 -17.44 -7.94
N LEU A 218 -2.52 -16.24 -7.98
CA LEU A 218 -3.06 -15.12 -8.75
C LEU A 218 -3.12 -15.44 -10.26
N LEU A 219 -2.09 -16.08 -10.82
CA LEU A 219 -2.10 -16.52 -12.21
C LEU A 219 -3.22 -17.53 -12.49
N LEU A 220 -3.46 -18.47 -11.57
CA LEU A 220 -4.56 -19.43 -11.67
C LEU A 220 -5.93 -18.74 -11.60
N VAL A 221 -6.09 -17.75 -10.71
CA VAL A 221 -7.34 -16.96 -10.60
C VAL A 221 -7.61 -16.18 -11.88
N ILE A 222 -6.59 -15.52 -12.46
CA ILE A 222 -6.71 -14.80 -13.73
C ILE A 222 -7.10 -15.77 -14.86
N TYR A 223 -6.42 -16.93 -14.95
CA TYR A 223 -6.75 -17.93 -15.95
C TYR A 223 -8.18 -18.46 -15.81
N SER A 224 -8.60 -18.77 -14.58
CA SER A 224 -9.96 -19.22 -14.26
C SER A 224 -11.00 -18.16 -14.66
N PHE A 225 -10.77 -16.90 -14.32
CA PHE A 225 -11.65 -15.79 -14.70
C PHE A 225 -11.78 -15.62 -16.21
N LEU A 226 -10.67 -15.68 -16.96
CA LEU A 226 -10.71 -15.57 -18.42
C LEU A 226 -11.48 -16.74 -19.05
N LYS A 227 -11.37 -17.94 -18.48
CA LYS A 227 -12.15 -19.11 -18.92
C LYS A 227 -13.64 -18.92 -18.64
N ASP A 228 -13.99 -18.49 -17.43
CA ASP A 228 -15.38 -18.28 -17.01
C ASP A 228 -16.05 -17.15 -17.82
N ALA A 229 -15.36 -16.02 -18.01
CA ALA A 229 -15.83 -14.91 -18.83
C ALA A 229 -16.12 -15.35 -20.28
N ARG A 230 -15.28 -16.21 -20.86
CA ARG A 230 -15.53 -16.77 -22.21
C ARG A 230 -16.79 -17.63 -22.24
N LEU A 231 -17.01 -18.48 -21.23
CA LEU A 231 -18.20 -19.33 -21.14
C LEU A 231 -19.47 -18.49 -21.06
N VAL A 232 -19.48 -17.46 -20.20
CA VAL A 232 -20.62 -16.54 -20.06
C VAL A 232 -20.91 -15.83 -21.38
N ILE A 233 -19.88 -15.28 -22.05
CA ILE A 233 -20.05 -14.60 -23.34
C ILE A 233 -20.57 -15.58 -24.40
N SER A 234 -20.05 -16.80 -24.48
CA SER A 234 -20.51 -17.82 -25.43
C SER A 234 -21.92 -18.35 -25.15
N SER A 235 -22.43 -18.18 -23.93
CA SER A 235 -23.81 -18.59 -23.58
C SER A 235 -24.86 -17.52 -23.89
N HIS A 236 -24.43 -16.31 -24.29
CA HIS A 236 -25.30 -15.18 -24.64
C HIS A 236 -25.20 -14.79 -26.13
N ILE A 237 -24.45 -15.56 -26.92
CA ILE A 237 -24.40 -15.53 -28.39
C ILE A 237 -25.04 -16.82 -28.89
#